data_AF-A0ABD1B7D6-F1
#
_entry.id   AF-A0ABD1B7D6-F1
#
_cell.length_a   1.000
_cell.length_b   1.000
_cell.length_c   1.000
_cell.angle_alpha   90.00
_cell.angle_beta   90.00
_cell.angle_gamma   90.00
#
_symmetry.space_group_name_H-M   'P 1'
#
loop_
_entity.id
_entity.type
_entity.pdbx_description
1 polymer ?
#
loop_
_entity_poly.entity_id
_entity_poly.type
_entity_poly.pdbx_seq_one_letter_code
_entity_poly.pdbx_strand_id
1 'polypeptide(L)'
;MEGSSISPSSSSLNISQCVILKLTSSNYLLWKTQFESFLLSQSLLGYVNNSTLRPQPTTTLRTGESVSEAPNPEFAKWVQNDQLVLAWLFGSLYEEALRVVYGLHTSQEV
;
A
#
# COMPACT_ATOMS: atom_id res chain seq x y z
N MET A 1 34.45 12.85 20.41
CA MET A 1 34.14 11.45 20.06
C MET A 1 32.67 11.41 19.73
N GLU A 2 32.37 11.42 18.43
CA GLU A 2 31.00 11.54 17.90
C GLU A 2 30.20 10.25 18.12
N GLY A 3 29.05 10.37 18.76
CA GLY A 3 28.07 9.29 18.87
C GLY A 3 27.40 9.10 17.52
N SER A 4 27.82 8.09 16.77
CA SER A 4 27.12 7.66 15.56
C SER A 4 25.75 7.11 15.95
N SER A 5 24.70 7.91 15.73
CA SER A 5 23.31 7.46 15.81
C SER A 5 23.07 6.39 14.74
N ILE A 6 23.04 5.12 15.15
CA ILE A 6 22.59 4.02 14.31
C ILE A 6 21.11 4.27 14.04
N SER A 7 20.81 4.85 12.88
CA SER A 7 19.43 4.93 12.40
C SER A 7 19.01 3.51 12.03
N PRO A 8 17.89 2.97 12.55
CA PRO A 8 17.42 1.67 12.10
C PRO A 8 17.14 1.79 10.60
N SER A 9 17.91 1.07 9.78
CA SER A 9 17.65 0.94 8.36
C SER A 9 16.27 0.31 8.21
N SER A 10 15.30 1.14 7.80
CA SER A 10 13.94 0.68 7.51
C SER A 10 14.04 -0.29 6.33
N SER A 11 14.12 -1.58 6.65
CA SER A 11 14.29 -2.63 5.67
C SER A 11 12.95 -2.79 4.98
N SER A 12 12.83 -2.30 3.75
CA SER A 12 11.62 -2.50 2.94
C SER A 12 11.41 -4.01 2.77
N LEU A 13 10.44 -4.59 3.50
CA LEU A 13 10.13 -6.02 3.38
C LEU A 13 9.76 -6.31 1.92
N ASN A 14 10.48 -7.26 1.32
CA ASN A 14 10.17 -7.70 -0.03
C ASN A 14 8.99 -8.67 0.03
N ILE A 15 7.95 -8.43 -0.75
CA ILE A 15 6.79 -9.33 -0.76
C ILE A 15 7.15 -10.79 -1.06
N SER A 16 8.18 -11.04 -1.88
CA SER A 16 8.64 -12.39 -2.20
C SER A 16 9.20 -13.13 -0.99
N GLN A 17 9.50 -12.42 0.11
CA GLN A 17 9.95 -12.99 1.38
C GLN A 17 8.80 -13.29 2.35
N CYS A 18 7.62 -12.69 2.14
CA CYS A 18 6.48 -12.82 3.07
C CYS A 18 5.28 -13.57 2.44
N VAL A 19 5.07 -13.45 1.13
CA VAL A 19 3.98 -14.08 0.41
C VAL A 19 4.58 -15.13 -0.52
N ILE A 20 4.73 -16.33 0.02
CA ILE A 20 5.36 -17.48 -0.66
C ILE A 20 4.42 -18.09 -1.71
N LEU A 21 3.11 -18.03 -1.45
CA LEU A 21 2.10 -18.55 -2.35
C LEU A 21 1.75 -17.47 -3.37
N LYS A 22 1.82 -17.80 -4.65
CA LYS A 22 1.16 -17.02 -5.68
C LYS A 22 -0.30 -17.47 -5.80
N LEU A 23 -1.22 -16.53 -5.99
CA LEU A 23 -2.64 -16.83 -6.10
C LEU A 23 -2.94 -17.69 -7.32
N THR A 24 -3.63 -18.80 -7.10
CA THR A 24 -4.24 -19.68 -8.10
C THR A 24 -5.71 -19.86 -7.77
N SER A 25 -6.49 -20.44 -8.69
CA SER A 25 -7.92 -20.71 -8.48
C SER A 25 -8.23 -21.60 -7.27
N SER A 26 -7.24 -22.35 -6.76
CA SER A 26 -7.42 -23.37 -5.74
C SER A 26 -6.85 -23.00 -4.36
N ASN A 27 -6.15 -21.87 -4.24
CA ASN A 27 -5.43 -21.51 -3.00
C ASN A 27 -5.80 -20.14 -2.42
N TYR A 28 -6.90 -19.54 -2.89
CA TYR A 28 -7.32 -18.18 -2.51
C TYR A 28 -7.32 -17.92 -1.01
N LEU A 29 -7.88 -18.82 -0.20
CA LEU A 29 -7.95 -18.63 1.26
C LEU A 29 -6.56 -18.61 1.93
N LEU A 30 -5.64 -19.49 1.50
CA LEU A 30 -4.29 -19.51 2.05
C LEU A 30 -3.49 -18.30 1.57
N TRP A 31 -3.59 -17.96 0.28
CA TRP A 31 -2.97 -16.75 -0.27
C TRP A 31 -3.44 -15.51 0.46
N LYS A 32 -4.76 -15.35 0.64
CA LYS A 32 -5.37 -14.21 1.32
C LYS A 32 -4.87 -14.10 2.76
N THR A 33 -4.82 -15.20 3.50
CA THR A 33 -4.34 -15.20 4.88
C THR A 33 -2.88 -14.73 4.97
N GLN A 34 -2.01 -15.19 4.07
CA GLN A 34 -0.60 -14.77 4.02
C GLN A 34 -0.47 -13.30 3.62
N PHE A 35 -1.22 -12.87 2.61
CA PHE A 35 -1.21 -11.51 2.08
C PHE A 35 -1.74 -10.51 3.11
N GLU A 36 -2.87 -10.79 3.77
CA GLU A 36 -3.40 -9.94 4.85
C GLU A 36 -2.45 -9.86 6.03
N SER A 37 -1.81 -10.97 6.42
CA SER A 37 -0.81 -10.98 7.50
C SER A 37 0.41 -10.11 7.16
N PHE A 38 0.86 -10.13 5.91
CA PHE A 38 1.92 -9.27 5.41
C PHE A 38 1.50 -7.79 5.39
N LEU A 39 0.29 -7.47 4.95
CA LEU A 39 -0.19 -6.10 4.97
C LEU A 39 -0.38 -5.57 6.39
N LEU A 40 -0.78 -6.42 7.35
CA LEU A 40 -0.88 -6.07 8.75
C LEU A 40 0.47 -5.70 9.35
N SER A 41 1.54 -6.46 9.04
CA SER A 41 2.89 -6.14 9.55
C SER A 41 3.41 -4.81 9.03
N GLN A 42 2.93 -4.37 7.87
CA GLN A 42 3.27 -3.08 7.25
C GLN A 42 2.27 -1.95 7.59
N SER A 43 1.22 -2.22 8.38
CA SER A 43 0.11 -1.28 8.62
C SER A 43 -0.60 -0.79 7.34
N LEU A 44 -0.63 -1.63 6.30
CA LEU A 44 -1.19 -1.33 4.98
C LEU A 44 -2.50 -2.08 4.67
N LEU A 45 -2.97 -2.95 5.58
CA LEU A 45 -4.24 -3.67 5.38
C LEU A 45 -5.43 -2.73 5.15
N GLY A 46 -5.35 -1.53 5.74
CA GLY A 46 -6.36 -0.48 5.61
C GLY A 46 -6.66 -0.05 4.17
N TYR A 47 -5.69 -0.21 3.26
CA TYR A 47 -5.83 0.15 1.83
C TYR A 47 -6.63 -0.88 1.02
N VAL A 48 -6.74 -2.12 1.52
CA VAL A 48 -7.51 -3.20 0.88
C VAL A 48 -8.91 -3.31 1.48
N ASN A 49 -9.03 -3.13 2.80
CA ASN A 49 -10.30 -3.33 3.51
C ASN A 49 -11.16 -2.05 3.67
N ASN A 50 -10.81 -0.95 2.98
CA ASN A 50 -11.46 0.37 3.08
C ASN A 50 -11.36 1.07 4.46
N SER A 51 -10.51 0.60 5.37
CA SER A 51 -10.32 1.29 6.66
C SER A 51 -9.46 2.55 6.52
N THR A 52 -8.62 2.63 5.48
CA THR A 52 -7.82 3.83 5.18
C THR A 52 -8.51 4.64 4.11
N LEU A 53 -9.26 5.68 4.53
CA LEU A 53 -9.91 6.61 3.62
C LEU A 53 -8.88 7.38 2.79
N ARG A 54 -9.16 7.54 1.50
CA ARG A 54 -8.39 8.39 0.59
C ARG A 54 -8.48 9.85 1.08
N PRO A 55 -7.37 10.48 1.47
CA PRO A 55 -7.36 11.88 1.88
C PRO A 55 -7.64 12.79 0.67
N GLN A 56 -8.05 14.03 0.94
CA GLN A 56 -8.28 15.02 -0.13
C GLN A 56 -6.95 15.42 -0.80
N PRO A 57 -6.93 15.63 -2.13
CA PRO A 57 -5.72 15.97 -2.88
C PRO A 57 -5.17 17.36 -2.53
N THR A 58 -6.04 18.28 -2.12
CA THR A 58 -5.67 19.60 -1.61
C THR A 58 -6.08 19.76 -0.15
N THR A 59 -5.31 20.55 0.58
CA THR A 59 -5.65 21.00 1.94
C THR A 59 -5.74 22.52 1.96
N THR A 60 -6.67 23.06 2.72
CA THR A 60 -6.83 24.50 2.90
C THR A 60 -5.80 25.01 3.91
N LEU A 61 -4.89 25.86 3.47
CA LEU A 61 -4.01 26.63 4.34
C LEU A 61 -4.65 27.98 4.63
N ARG A 62 -4.78 28.30 5.91
CA ARG A 62 -5.20 29.63 6.35
C ARG A 62 -3.98 30.38 6.87
N THR A 63 -3.59 31.43 6.15
CA THR A 63 -2.54 32.36 6.57
C THR A 63 -3.20 33.71 6.83
N GLY A 64 -3.49 34.01 8.10
CA GLY A 64 -4.23 35.22 8.50
C GLY A 64 -5.68 35.23 8.00
N GLU A 65 -6.02 36.23 7.18
CA GLU A 65 -7.34 36.36 6.52
C GLU A 65 -7.40 35.70 5.12
N SER A 66 -6.25 35.27 4.59
CA SER A 66 -6.18 34.60 3.29
C SER A 66 -6.33 33.08 3.44
N VAL A 67 -7.24 32.51 2.65
CA VAL A 67 -7.42 31.06 2.49
C VAL A 67 -6.84 30.69 1.13
N SER A 68 -5.85 29.79 1.12
CA SER A 68 -5.26 29.24 -0.10
C SER A 68 -5.33 27.71 -0.08
N GLU A 69 -5.45 27.11 -1.26
CA GLU A 69 -5.33 25.66 -1.42
C GLU A 69 -3.87 25.28 -1.68
N ALA A 70 -3.38 24.26 -0.99
CA ALA A 70 -2.08 23.66 -1.29
C ALA A 70 -2.21 22.14 -1.45
N PRO A 71 -1.25 21.49 -2.13
CA PRO A 71 -1.20 20.04 -2.24
C PRO A 71 -1.14 19.38 -0.86
N ASN A 72 -1.92 18.33 -0.66
CA ASN A 72 -1.90 17.58 0.59
C ASN A 72 -0.76 16.54 0.58
N PRO A 73 0.27 16.66 1.44
CA PRO A 73 1.33 15.66 1.52
C PRO A 73 0.82 14.28 1.95
N GLU A 74 -0.26 14.21 2.73
CA GLU A 74 -0.89 12.95 3.13
C GLU A 74 -1.51 12.22 1.93
N PHE A 75 -2.00 12.96 0.93
CA PHE A 75 -2.49 12.36 -0.32
C PHE A 75 -1.37 11.76 -1.15
N ALA A 76 -0.24 12.47 -1.29
CA ALA A 76 0.92 11.92 -1.98
C ALA A 76 1.42 10.62 -1.30
N LYS A 77 1.45 10.60 0.03
CA LYS A 77 1.82 9.41 0.81
C LYS A 77 0.81 8.27 0.65
N TRP A 78 -0.49 8.57 0.67
CA TRP A 78 -1.54 7.59 0.44
C TRP A 78 -1.41 6.96 -0.95
N VAL A 79 -1.18 7.76 -2.00
CA VAL A 79 -0.99 7.27 -3.38
C VAL A 79 0.24 6.36 -3.47
N GLN A 80 1.36 6.74 -2.86
CA GLN A 80 2.56 5.89 -2.85
C GLN A 80 2.30 4.53 -2.19
N ASN A 81 1.60 4.52 -1.06
CA ASN A 81 1.27 3.30 -0.34
C ASN A 81 0.27 2.42 -1.11
N ASP A 82 -0.78 3.01 -1.70
CA ASP A 82 -1.74 2.31 -2.54
C ASP A 82 -1.05 1.63 -3.74
N GLN A 83 -0.17 2.35 -4.44
CA GLN A 83 0.60 1.80 -5.56
C GLN A 83 1.58 0.71 -5.11
N LEU A 84 2.15 0.81 -3.91
CA LEU A 84 3.00 -0.24 -3.34
C LEU A 84 2.20 -1.51 -3.07
N VAL A 85 1.01 -1.38 -2.47
CA VAL A 85 0.09 -2.52 -2.24
C VAL A 85 -0.34 -3.13 -3.58
N LEU A 86 -0.64 -2.32 -4.59
CA LEU A 86 -0.99 -2.79 -5.93
C LEU A 86 0.16 -3.58 -6.59
N ALA A 87 1.40 -3.05 -6.52
CA ALA A 87 2.58 -3.73 -7.06
C ALA A 87 2.84 -5.07 -6.36
N TRP A 88 2.65 -5.12 -5.04
CA TRP A 88 2.71 -6.34 -4.26
C TRP A 88 1.62 -7.33 -4.62
N LEU A 89 0.40 -6.84 -4.77
CA LEU A 89 -0.72 -7.67 -5.16
C LEU A 89 -0.42 -8.31 -6.52
N PHE A 90 -0.04 -7.54 -7.55
CA PHE A 90 0.37 -8.08 -8.85
C PHE A 90 1.55 -9.07 -8.77
N GLY A 91 2.55 -8.79 -7.93
CA GLY A 91 3.69 -9.70 -7.72
C GLY A 91 3.30 -11.05 -7.10
N SER A 92 2.19 -11.06 -6.35
CA SER A 92 1.66 -12.25 -5.68
C SER A 92 0.63 -13.03 -6.49
N LEU A 93 0.29 -12.60 -7.71
CA LEU A 93 -0.65 -13.29 -8.59
C LEU A 93 0.07 -14.21 -9.60
N TYR A 94 -0.54 -15.33 -9.96
CA TYR A 94 -0.17 -16.04 -11.21
C TYR A 94 -0.78 -15.35 -12.43
N GLU A 95 -0.24 -15.65 -13.62
CA GLU A 95 -0.70 -15.08 -14.90
C GLU A 95 -2.22 -15.23 -15.12
N GLU A 96 -2.81 -16.33 -14.69
CA GLU A 96 -4.26 -16.57 -14.78
C GLU A 96 -5.08 -15.57 -13.97
N ALA A 97 -4.62 -15.23 -12.76
CA ALA A 97 -5.27 -14.22 -11.92
C ALA A 97 -4.98 -12.80 -12.42
N LEU A 98 -3.77 -12.54 -12.96
CA LEU A 98 -3.41 -11.27 -13.57
C LEU A 98 -4.33 -10.88 -14.74
N ARG A 99 -4.79 -11.87 -15.53
CA ARG A 99 -5.74 -11.63 -16.62
C ARG A 99 -7.09 -11.10 -16.17
N VAL A 100 -7.52 -11.40 -14.95
CA VAL A 100 -8.82 -10.95 -14.41
C VAL A 100 -8.73 -9.53 -13.86
N VAL A 101 -7.55 -9.11 -13.41
CA VAL A 101 -7.32 -7.82 -12.74
C VAL A 101 -6.72 -6.76 -13.68
N TYR A 102 -6.56 -7.09 -14.96
CA TYR A 102 -6.03 -6.20 -15.99
C TYR A 102 -7.02 -5.04 -16.25
N GLY A 103 -6.78 -3.91 -15.60
CA GLY A 103 -7.61 -2.70 -15.71
C GLY A 103 -8.08 -2.11 -14.38
N LEU A 104 -7.67 -2.69 -13.25
CA LEU A 104 -7.95 -2.18 -11.91
C LEU A 104 -6.79 -1.30 -11.47
N HIS A 105 -7.08 -0.07 -11.04
CA HIS A 105 -6.07 0.97 -10.85
C HIS A 105 -5.74 1.23 -9.38
N THR A 106 -6.51 0.66 -8.46
CA THR A 106 -6.34 0.82 -7.02
C THR A 106 -6.30 -0.54 -6.32
N SER A 107 -5.61 -0.64 -5.18
CA SER A 107 -5.58 -1.90 -4.41
C SER A 107 -6.95 -2.33 -3.88
N GLN A 108 -7.90 -1.40 -3.83
CA GLN A 108 -9.29 -1.64 -3.45
C GLN A 108 -10.09 -2.35 -4.54
N GLU A 109 -9.77 -2.09 -5.80
CA GLU A 109 -10.54 -2.61 -6.94
C GLU A 109 -10.21 -4.07 -7.23
N VAL A 110 -9.00 -4.53 -6.84
CA VAL A 110 -8.50 -5.90 -7.04
C VAL A 110 -8.97 -6.85 -5.94
#